data_AF-A0A933WKF8-F1
#
_entry.id   AF-A0A933WKF8-F1
#
_cell.length_a   1.000
_cell.length_b   1.000
_cell.length_c   1.000
_cell.angle_alpha   90.00
_cell.angle_beta   90.00
_cell.angle_gamma   90.00
#
_symmetry.space_group_name_H-M   'P 1'
#
loop_
_entity.id
_entity.type
_entity.pdbx_description
1 polymer ?
#
loop_
_entity_poly.entity_id
_entity_poly.type
_entity_poly.pdbx_seq_one_letter_code
_entity_poly.pdbx_strand_id
1 'polypeptide(L)' 'MTEGRGLKQKIRDVRLRVDGKPVAMKGFVQDVVGFTVAAMVSNLKGVSDPKEIELVIKIR' A
#
# COMPACT_ATOMS: atom_id res chain seq x y z
N MET A 1 2.53 -24.58 10.36
CA MET A 1 1.37 -23.69 10.14
C MET A 1 1.88 -22.28 10.29
N THR A 2 2.20 -21.60 9.19
CA THR A 2 2.62 -20.20 9.20
C THR A 2 1.39 -19.35 9.45
N GLU A 3 1.26 -18.79 10.66
CA GLU A 3 0.21 -17.83 10.98
C GLU A 3 0.29 -16.66 10.00
N GLY A 4 -0.73 -16.55 9.15
CA GLY A 4 -0.94 -15.37 8.33
C GLY A 4 -1.22 -14.20 9.27
N ARG A 5 -0.18 -13.44 9.61
CA ARG A 5 -0.31 -12.09 10.16
C ARG A 5 -0.87 -11.20 9.04
N GLY A 6 -2.18 -11.33 8.81
CA GLY A 6 -2.93 -10.31 8.10
C GLY A 6 -2.71 -9.00 8.84
N LEU A 7 -2.25 -7.98 8.12
CA LEU A 7 -2.13 -6.63 8.63
C LEU A 7 -3.51 -6.20 9.13
N LYS A 8 -3.77 -6.34 10.44
CA LYS A 8 -5.00 -5.86 11.11
C LYS A 8 -5.10 -4.33 11.11
N GLN A 9 -4.11 -3.65 10.54
CA GLN A 9 -4.04 -2.21 10.50
C GLN A 9 -4.83 -1.72 9.29
N LYS A 10 -5.94 -1.01 9.54
CA LYS A 10 -6.65 -0.28 8.50
C LYS A 10 -5.67 0.71 7.85
N ILE A 11 -5.39 0.55 6.57
CA ILE A 11 -4.59 1.52 5.81
C ILE A 11 -5.50 2.71 5.56
N ARG A 12 -5.36 3.76 6.38
CA ARG A 12 -6.32 4.88 6.41
C ARG A 12 -5.98 6.01 5.46
N ASP A 13 -4.73 6.12 5.02
CA ASP A 13 -4.24 7.24 4.22
C ASP A 13 -3.47 6.71 3.00
N VAL A 14 -4.20 6.37 1.94
CA VAL A 14 -3.61 6.05 0.63
C VAL A 14 -3.78 7.26 -0.27
N ARG A 15 -2.67 7.78 -0.80
CA ARG A 15 -2.67 8.93 -1.71
C ARG A 15 -2.16 8.50 -3.06
N LEU A 16 -2.92 8.80 -4.12
CA LEU A 16 -2.51 8.56 -5.50
C LEU A 16 -2.28 9.89 -6.21
N ARG A 17 -1.17 9.97 -6.95
CA ARG A 17 -0.89 11.08 -7.87
C ARG A 17 -0.67 10.54 -9.27
N VAL A 18 -1.35 11.11 -10.24
CA VAL A 18 -1.17 10.82 -11.68
C VAL A 18 -0.65 12.09 -12.33
N ASP A 19 0.52 12.00 -12.96
CA ASP A 19 1.24 13.15 -13.52
C ASP A 19 1.41 14.31 -12.51
N GLY A 20 1.74 13.95 -11.27
CA GLY A 20 1.90 14.88 -10.15
C GLY A 20 0.60 15.44 -9.57
N LYS A 21 -0.55 15.16 -10.20
CA LYS A 21 -1.87 15.65 -9.77
C LYS A 21 -2.53 14.66 -8.80
N PRO A 22 -3.03 15.10 -7.63
CA PRO A 22 -3.74 14.21 -6.70
C PRO A 22 -5.02 13.69 -7.35
N VAL A 23 -5.26 12.38 -7.20
CA VAL A 23 -6.47 11.71 -7.68
C VAL A 23 -7.25 11.19 -6.49
N ALA A 24 -8.51 11.61 -6.38
CA ALA A 24 -9.41 11.12 -5.35
C ALA A 24 -9.75 9.64 -5.62
N MET A 25 -9.52 8.78 -4.63
CA MET A 25 -9.90 7.38 -4.70
C MET A 25 -11.19 7.14 -3.92
N LYS A 26 -12.07 6.29 -4.46
CA LYS A 26 -13.23 5.76 -3.72
C LYS A 26 -12.77 4.65 -2.77
N GLY A 27 -13.54 4.38 -1.71
CA GLY A 27 -13.17 3.43 -0.64
C GLY A 27 -12.66 2.08 -1.15
N PHE A 28 -13.36 1.45 -2.10
CA PHE A 28 -12.91 0.18 -2.69
C PHE A 28 -11.52 0.26 -3.36
N VAL A 29 -11.26 1.32 -4.13
CA VAL A 29 -9.96 1.50 -4.82
C VAL A 29 -8.85 1.76 -3.80
N GLN A 30 -9.14 2.56 -2.78
CA GLN A 30 -8.21 2.82 -1.69
C GLN A 30 -7.83 1.53 -0.94
N ASP A 31 -8.81 0.68 -0.62
CA ASP A 31 -8.59 -0.61 0.03
C ASP A 31 -7.73 -1.54 -0.84
N VAL A 32 -8.07 -1.68 -2.13
CA VAL A 32 -7.34 -2.54 -3.07
C VAL A 32 -5.87 -2.11 -3.18
N VAL A 33 -5.61 -0.81 -3.41
CA VAL A 33 -4.25 -0.30 -3.54
C VAL A 33 -3.48 -0.47 -2.24
N GLY A 34 -4.07 -0.08 -1.11
CA GLY A 34 -3.45 -0.19 0.20
C GLY A 34 -3.07 -1.63 0.54
N PHE A 35 -4.02 -2.57 0.45
CA PHE A 35 -3.76 -3.97 0.81
C PHE A 35 -2.74 -4.63 -0.13
N THR A 36 -2.81 -4.35 -1.42
CA THR A 36 -1.87 -4.93 -2.40
C THR A 36 -0.45 -4.44 -2.13
N VAL A 37 -0.26 -3.13 -1.94
CA VAL A 37 1.06 -2.55 -1.67
C VAL A 37 1.61 -3.04 -0.34
N ALA A 38 0.80 -3.10 0.71
CA ALA A 38 1.27 -3.57 2.01
C ALA A 38 1.59 -5.07 2.04
N ALA A 39 0.82 -5.90 1.32
CA ALA A 39 1.14 -7.31 1.12
C ALA A 39 2.42 -7.51 0.30
N MET A 40 2.67 -6.68 -0.70
CA MET A 40 3.91 -6.69 -1.47
C MET A 40 5.10 -6.35 -0.57
N VAL A 41 4.99 -5.29 0.24
CA VAL A 41 6.07 -4.84 1.13
C VAL A 41 6.34 -5.83 2.27
N SER A 42 5.32 -6.48 2.82
CA SER A 42 5.50 -7.46 3.92
C SER A 42 6.32 -8.69 3.52
N ASN A 43 6.46 -8.96 2.22
CA ASN A 43 7.29 -10.03 1.68
C ASN A 43 8.72 -9.60 1.37
N LEU A 44 9.07 -8.32 1.55
CA LEU A 44 10.42 -7.81 1.31
C LEU A 44 11.33 -8.09 2.52
N LYS A 45 12.54 -8.59 2.24
CA LYS A 45 13.54 -8.86 3.28
C LYS A 45 13.97 -7.55 3.96
N GLY A 46 14.03 -7.56 5.29
CA GLY A 46 14.50 -6.43 6.09
C GLY A 46 13.46 -5.35 6.37
N VAL A 47 12.21 -5.50 5.90
CA VAL A 47 11.13 -4.56 6.20
C VAL A 47 10.20 -5.16 7.25
N SER A 48 10.48 -4.89 8.53
CA SER A 48 9.57 -5.24 9.64
C SER A 48 8.73 -4.03 10.03
N ASP A 49 7.40 -4.17 9.91
CA ASP A 49 6.39 -3.19 10.38
C ASP A 49 6.55 -1.76 9.81
N PRO A 50 6.36 -1.57 8.49
CA PRO A 50 6.55 -0.26 7.85
C PRO A 50 5.50 0.75 8.36
N LYS A 51 5.98 1.90 8.83
CA LYS A 51 5.10 3.03 9.24
C LYS A 51 4.60 3.85 8.05
N GLU A 52 5.36 3.87 6.96
CA GLU A 52 5.07 4.59 5.73
C GLU A 52 5.64 3.81 4.54
N ILE A 53 4.92 3.83 3.42
CA ILE A 53 5.33 3.20 2.17
C ILE A 53 5.19 4.23 1.05
N GLU A 54 6.30 4.58 0.40
CA GLU A 54 6.31 5.38 -0.83
C GLU A 54 6.56 4.46 -2.03
N LEU A 55 5.66 4.49 -3.02
CA LEU A 55 5.78 3.72 -4.26
C LEU A 55 5.69 4.67 -5.46
N VAL A 56 6.77 4.77 -6.23
CA VAL A 56 6.85 5.59 -7.44
C VAL A 56 6.94 4.70 -8.67
N ILE A 57 5.93 4.76 -9.53
CA ILE A 57 5.87 4.01 -10.80
C ILE A 57 5.99 5.01 -11.94
N LYS A 58 7.00 4.83 -12.81
CA LYS A 58 7.20 5.64 -14.02
C LYS A 58 6.82 4.82 -15.24
N ILE A 59 5.86 5.29 -16.01
CA ILE A 59 5.45 4.69 -17.29
C ILE A 59 6.28 5.38 -18.39
N ARG A 60 6.79 4.61 -19.36
CA ARG A 60 7.49 5.10 -20.55
C ARG A 60 6.62 4.92 -21.79
#